data_AF-A0A7T3RCN2-F1
#
_entry.id   AF-A0A7T3RCN2-F1
#
_cell.length_a   1.000
_cell.length_b   1.000
_cell.length_c   1.000
_cell.angle_alpha   90.00
_cell.angle_beta   90.00
_cell.angle_gamma   90.00
#
_symmetry.space_group_name_H-M   'P 1'
#
loop_
_entity.id
_entity.type
_entity.pdbx_description
1 polymer ?
#
loop_
_entity_poly.entity_id
_entity_poly.type
_entity_poly.pdbx_seq_one_letter_code
_entity_poly.pdbx_strand_id
1 'polypeptide(L)' 'MTTITVENGQSIQAAINVSHNGDVIFVKSGTYNEQLVLNKQIAIKGKSSKDKPVICLQSESSN' A
#
# COMPACT_ATOMS: atom_id res chain seq x y z
N MET A 1 4.03 0.35 -16.48
CA MET A 1 3.75 -0.60 -15.39
C MET A 1 5.05 -0.88 -14.69
N THR A 2 5.26 -0.20 -13.58
CA THR A 2 6.44 -0.34 -12.73
C THR A 2 6.03 -1.02 -11.44
N THR A 3 6.97 -1.77 -10.89
CA THR A 3 6.75 -2.49 -9.63
C THR A 3 7.50 -1.77 -8.52
N ILE A 4 6.77 -1.32 -7.49
CA ILE A 4 7.37 -0.68 -6.31
C ILE A 4 7.28 -1.67 -5.15
N THR A 5 8.36 -1.88 -4.42
CA THR A 5 8.37 -2.76 -3.24
C THR A 5 8.54 -1.94 -1.98
N VAL A 6 7.56 -2.03 -1.07
CA VAL A 6 7.57 -1.43 0.26
C VAL A 6 8.12 -2.46 1.24
N GLU A 7 9.19 -2.09 1.93
CA GLU A 7 9.80 -2.89 2.97
C GLU A 7 9.30 -2.50 4.37
N ASN A 8 9.59 -3.33 5.38
CA ASN A 8 9.28 -3.01 6.77
C ASN A 8 10.07 -1.75 7.18
N GLY A 9 9.36 -0.69 7.59
CA GLY A 9 9.94 0.63 7.85
C GLY A 9 9.86 1.63 6.70
N GLN A 10 9.31 1.23 5.55
CA GLN A 10 8.93 2.15 4.47
C GLN A 10 7.45 2.54 4.61
N SER A 11 7.10 3.76 4.19
CA SER A 11 5.72 4.21 4.14
C SER A 11 5.07 3.75 2.83
N ILE A 12 3.93 3.07 2.94
CA ILE A 12 3.13 2.72 1.77
C ILE A 12 2.71 4.00 1.05
N GLN A 13 2.39 5.09 1.78
CA GLN A 13 2.05 6.37 1.16
C GLN A 13 3.17 6.94 0.28
N ALA A 14 4.44 6.74 0.65
CA ALA A 14 5.57 7.17 -0.17
C ALA A 14 5.61 6.40 -1.49
N ALA A 15 5.37 5.08 -1.45
CA ALA A 15 5.25 4.26 -2.65
C ALA A 15 4.07 4.68 -3.53
N ILE A 16 2.93 5.05 -2.93
CA ILE A 16 1.77 5.60 -3.65
C ILE A 16 2.15 6.90 -4.35
N ASN A 17 2.86 7.81 -3.67
CA ASN A 17 3.27 9.10 -4.24
C ASN A 17 4.18 8.97 -5.47
N VAL A 18 5.10 8.01 -5.46
CA VAL A 18 6.00 7.78 -6.60
C VAL A 18 5.39 6.88 -7.69
N SER A 19 4.27 6.21 -7.39
CA SER A 19 3.57 5.35 -8.33
C SER A 19 2.72 6.12 -9.33
N HIS A 20 2.57 5.54 -10.52
CA HIS A 20 1.70 6.06 -11.58
C HIS A 20 0.44 5.20 -11.74
N ASN A 21 -0.57 5.73 -12.43
CA ASN A 21 -1.78 4.97 -12.74
C ASN A 21 -1.43 3.68 -13.50
N GLY A 22 -1.91 2.54 -12.99
CA GLY A 22 -1.62 1.20 -13.51
C GLY A 22 -0.42 0.49 -12.88
N ASP A 23 0.27 1.12 -11.92
CA ASP A 23 1.41 0.49 -11.24
C ASP A 23 0.98 -0.48 -10.13
N VAL A 24 1.93 -1.33 -9.74
CA VAL A 24 1.74 -2.35 -8.69
C VAL A 24 2.70 -2.07 -7.53
N ILE A 25 2.14 -1.93 -6.34
CA ILE A 25 2.89 -1.79 -5.09
C ILE A 25 2.87 -3.12 -4.36
N PHE A 26 4.04 -3.73 -4.17
CA PHE A 26 4.22 -4.91 -3.33
C PHE A 26 4.61 -4.51 -1.93
N VAL A 27 3.75 -4.80 -0.97
CA VAL A 27 3.98 -4.52 0.44
C VAL A 27 4.46 -5.81 1.12
N LYS A 28 5.66 -5.79 1.73
CA LYS A 28 6.12 -6.90 2.58
C LYS A 28 5.18 -7.08 3.77
N SER A 29 5.05 -8.31 4.27
CA SER A 29 4.23 -8.60 5.45
C SER A 29 4.66 -7.73 6.63
N GLY A 30 3.70 -7.04 7.21
CA GLY A 30 3.90 -6.11 8.29
C GLY A 30 2.58 -5.48 8.70
N THR A 31 2.57 -4.85 9.87
CA THR A 31 1.46 -4.01 10.31
C THR A 31 1.81 -2.58 9.96
N TYR A 32 1.01 -1.95 9.10
CA TYR A 32 1.20 -0.57 8.68
C TYR A 32 0.02 0.24 9.23
N ASN A 33 0.25 0.92 10.36
CA ASN A 33 -0.70 1.87 10.93
C ASN A 33 -0.40 3.26 10.39
N GLU A 34 -0.73 3.49 9.12
CA GLU A 34 -0.61 4.78 8.45
C GLU A 34 -1.90 5.09 7.68
N GLN A 35 -2.18 6.37 7.46
CA GLN A 35 -3.30 6.80 6.62
C GLN A 35 -2.89 6.75 5.15
N LEU A 36 -3.60 5.93 4.36
CA LEU A 36 -3.37 5.82 2.93
C LEU A 36 -4.36 6.69 2.16
N VAL A 37 -3.83 7.59 1.34
CA VAL A 37 -4.59 8.41 0.40
C VAL A 37 -4.37 7.88 -1.01
N LEU A 38 -5.38 7.18 -1.52
CA LEU A 38 -5.41 6.61 -2.86
C LEU A 38 -6.17 7.54 -3.81
N ASN A 39 -5.46 8.47 -4.44
CA ASN A 39 -6.02 9.36 -5.48
C ASN A 39 -5.73 8.90 -6.92
N LYS A 40 -5.25 7.66 -7.09
CA LYS A 40 -4.80 7.09 -8.37
C LYS A 40 -5.21 5.62 -8.46
N GLN A 41 -5.39 5.13 -9.69
CA GLN A 41 -5.70 3.71 -9.92
C GLN A 41 -4.41 2.88 -9.89
N ILE A 42 -4.09 2.32 -8.73
CA ILE A 42 -2.91 1.47 -8.51
C ILE A 42 -3.31 0.19 -7.81
N ALA A 43 -2.52 -0.88 -7.99
CA ALA A 43 -2.75 -2.15 -7.35
C ALA A 43 -1.80 -2.35 -6.17
N ILE A 44 -2.32 -2.39 -4.95
CA ILE A 44 -1.53 -2.75 -3.76
C ILE A 44 -1.69 -4.26 -3.53
N LYS A 45 -0.57 -4.99 -3.51
CA LYS A 45 -0.51 -6.43 -3.29
C LYS A 45 0.45 -6.76 -2.17
N GLY A 46 0.13 -7.77 -1.37
CA GLY A 46 1.10 -8.37 -0.47
C GLY A 46 2.20 -9.08 -1.25
N LYS A 47 3.47 -8.84 -0.91
CA LYS A 47 4.60 -9.57 -1.49
C LYS A 47 4.63 -11.05 -1.07
N SER A 48 3.95 -11.39 0.04
CA SER A 48 3.89 -12.74 0.58
C SER A 48 2.53 -13.39 0.34
N SER A 49 2.53 -14.60 -0.22
CA SER A 49 1.33 -15.41 -0.44
C SER A 49 0.78 -16.05 0.85
N LYS A 50 1.58 -16.08 1.93
CA LYS A 50 1.21 -16.63 3.25
C LYS A 50 0.83 -15.56 4.26
N ASP A 51 1.57 -14.44 4.29
CA ASP A 51 1.32 -13.31 5.17
C ASP A 51 0.82 -12.12 4.38
N LYS A 52 -0.51 -11.96 4.35
CA LYS A 52 -1.13 -10.78 3.75
C LYS A 52 -0.84 -9.57 4.65
N PRO A 53 -0.37 -8.43 4.09
CA PRO A 53 -0.20 -7.22 4.88
C PRO A 53 -1.57 -6.80 5.44
N VAL A 54 -1.61 -6.53 6.74
CA VAL A 54 -2.81 -6.00 7.40
C VAL A 54 -2.76 -4.49 7.23
N ILE A 55 -3.62 -3.98 6.36
CA ILE A 55 -3.78 -2.54 6.12
C ILE A 55 -5.02 -2.12 6.89
N CYS A 56 -4.82 -1.49 8.04
CA CYS A 56 -5.90 -0.88 8.82
C CYS A 56 -6.25 0.47 8.19
N LEU A 57 -7.06 0.47 7.14
CA LEU A 57 -7.67 1.70 6.64
C LEU A 57 -8.65 2.18 7.71
N GLN A 58 -8.30 3.23 8.43
CA GLN A 58 -9.29 3.97 9.23
C GLN A 58 -10.18 4.70 8.24
N SER A 59 -11.18 3.99 7.73
CA SER A 59 -12.31 4.60 7.04
C SER A 59 -13.01 5.47 8.07
N GLU A 60 -12.88 6.79 7.98
CA GLU A 60 -13.86 7.66 8.61
C GLU A 60 -15.17 7.43 7.86
N SER A 61 -16.03 6.55 8.39
CA SER A 61 -17.45 6.56 8.10
C SER A 61 -18.01 7.89 8.63
N SER A 62 -17.83 8.96 7.86
CA SER A 62 -18.59 10.19 8.06
C SER A 62 -20.04 9.90 7.68
N ASN A 63 -20.83 9.67 8.73
CA ASN A 63 -22.23 10.08 8.94
C ASN A 63 -23.08 10.41 7.70
#